data_AF-A0A961T324-F1
#
_entry.id   AF-A0A961T324-F1
#
_cell.length_a   1.000
_cell.length_b   1.000
_cell.length_c   1.000
_cell.angle_alpha   90.00
_cell.angle_beta   90.00
_cell.angle_gamma   90.00
#
_symmetry.space_group_name_H-M   'P 1'
#
loop_
_entity.id
_entity.type
_entity.pdbx_description
1 polymer ?
#
loop_
_entity_poly.entity_id
_entity_poly.type
_entity_poly.pdbx_seq_one_letter_code
_entity_poly.pdbx_strand_id
1 'polypeptide(L)'
;DTLAGNPPVDVVVPNSGVLAGVYVQAISAYAPHPNAAKLWMEYLYSDEGQLLWLKGYCHPARFNAMAAAGKIPQELLDKLPPAESYAKAYFPTLEEVDANKIAVTGGWDSVVGANVQ
;
A
#
# COMPACT_ATOMS: atom_id res chain seq x y z
N ASP A 1 -17.14 4.54 -2.69
CA ASP A 1 -17.82 4.65 -1.37
C ASP A 1 -19.30 4.27 -1.44
N THR A 2 -19.71 3.48 -2.43
CA THR A 2 -21.04 2.90 -2.47
C THR A 2 -20.89 1.39 -2.41
N LEU A 3 -21.57 0.78 -1.45
CA LEU A 3 -21.54 -0.68 -1.28
C LEU A 3 -22.48 -1.39 -2.27
N ALA A 4 -23.18 -0.63 -3.14
CA ALA A 4 -24.05 -1.15 -4.21
C ALA A 4 -25.05 -2.22 -3.75
N GLY A 5 -25.63 -2.04 -2.55
CA GLY A 5 -26.56 -3.01 -1.95
C GLY A 5 -25.88 -4.10 -1.11
N ASN A 6 -24.55 -4.14 -1.04
CA ASN A 6 -23.83 -4.98 -0.11
C ASN A 6 -24.01 -4.50 1.34
N PRO A 7 -23.86 -5.39 2.34
CA PRO A 7 -23.94 -5.03 3.76
C PRO A 7 -23.00 -3.88 4.12
N PRO A 8 -23.40 -3.02 5.08
CA PRO A 8 -22.51 -1.97 5.59
C PRO A 8 -21.22 -2.57 6.14
N VAL A 9 -20.10 -1.90 5.88
CA VAL A 9 -18.78 -2.29 6.39
C VAL A 9 -18.11 -1.08 7.02
N ASP A 10 -17.43 -1.32 8.13
CA ASP A 10 -16.57 -0.34 8.78
C ASP A 10 -15.10 -0.65 8.49
N VAL A 11 -14.33 0.39 8.19
CA VAL A 11 -12.87 0.29 8.02
C VAL A 11 -12.22 0.78 9.30
N VAL A 12 -11.46 -0.08 9.95
CA VAL A 12 -10.80 0.20 11.24
C VAL A 12 -9.31 -0.07 11.17
N VAL A 13 -8.52 0.76 11.85
CA VAL A 13 -7.10 0.52 12.10
C VAL A 13 -6.94 -0.06 13.52
N PRO A 14 -6.37 -1.27 13.69
CA PRO A 14 -6.27 -1.89 15.01
C PRO A 14 -5.34 -1.13 15.98
N ASN A 15 -5.78 -0.98 17.24
CA ASN A 15 -4.99 -0.33 18.29
C ASN A 15 -3.80 -1.18 18.78
N SER A 16 -3.86 -2.50 18.63
CA SER A 16 -2.85 -3.44 19.13
C SER A 16 -1.55 -3.44 18.31
N GLY A 17 -1.58 -2.86 17.11
CA GLY A 17 -0.43 -2.80 16.22
C GLY A 17 -0.84 -2.49 14.80
N VAL A 18 -0.06 -1.64 14.15
CA VAL A 18 -0.23 -1.28 12.74
C VAL A 18 1.04 -1.67 12.01
N LEU A 19 0.92 -2.59 11.07
CA LEU A 19 2.03 -3.02 10.22
C LEU A 19 1.92 -2.29 8.89
N ALA A 20 3.01 -1.68 8.45
CA ALA A 20 3.11 -1.08 7.13
C ALA A 20 4.18 -1.77 6.29
N GLY A 21 3.99 -1.68 4.99
CA GLY A 21 4.90 -2.19 3.99
C GLY A 21 4.82 -1.33 2.74
N VAL A 22 5.79 -1.51 1.85
CA VAL A 22 5.83 -0.82 0.56
C VAL A 22 5.62 -1.83 -0.56
N TYR A 23 4.81 -1.44 -1.55
CA TYR A 23 4.80 -2.14 -2.83
C TYR A 23 5.92 -1.60 -3.69
N VAL A 24 6.80 -2.48 -4.13
CA VAL A 24 7.90 -2.16 -5.04
C VAL A 24 7.53 -2.51 -6.47
N GLN A 25 7.92 -1.66 -7.41
CA GLN A 25 7.76 -1.90 -8.84
C GLN A 25 9.13 -1.90 -9.51
N ALA A 26 9.31 -2.82 -10.45
CA ALA A 26 10.53 -2.96 -11.22
C ALA A 26 10.20 -3.28 -12.67
N ILE A 27 11.08 -2.88 -13.58
CA ILE A 27 10.97 -3.21 -14.99
C ILE A 27 11.77 -4.49 -15.23
N SER A 28 11.11 -5.52 -15.74
CA SER A 28 11.80 -6.76 -16.12
C SER A 28 12.92 -6.49 -17.10
N ALA A 29 14.09 -7.11 -16.88
CA ALA A 29 15.21 -7.07 -17.82
C ALA A 29 14.84 -7.65 -19.20
N TYR A 30 13.77 -8.45 -19.27
CA TYR A 30 13.26 -9.09 -20.47
C TYR A 30 11.93 -8.49 -20.94
N ALA A 31 11.58 -7.27 -20.49
CA ALA A 31 10.32 -6.65 -20.89
C ALA A 31 10.24 -6.51 -22.43
N PRO A 32 9.16 -6.98 -23.09
CA PRO A 32 9.00 -6.85 -24.54
C PRO A 32 8.82 -5.39 -24.97
N HIS A 33 8.40 -4.52 -24.05
CA HIS A 33 8.20 -3.08 -24.27
C HIS A 33 8.89 -2.25 -23.17
N PRO A 34 10.24 -2.24 -23.10
CA PRO A 34 10.95 -1.66 -21.97
C PRO A 34 10.78 -0.13 -21.87
N ASN A 35 10.66 0.56 -22.99
CA ASN A 35 10.45 2.01 -22.99
C ASN A 35 9.02 2.40 -22.58
N ALA A 36 8.01 1.59 -22.94
CA ALA A 36 6.65 1.79 -22.45
C ALA A 36 6.58 1.56 -20.94
N ALA A 37 7.27 0.53 -20.43
CA ALA A 37 7.37 0.27 -18.99
C ALA A 37 8.06 1.43 -18.24
N LYS A 38 9.14 2.00 -18.81
CA LYS A 38 9.82 3.19 -18.25
C LYS A 38 8.89 4.39 -18.21
N LEU A 39 8.20 4.68 -19.31
CA LEU A 39 7.24 5.78 -19.37
C LEU A 39 6.11 5.60 -18.36
N TRP A 40 5.64 4.35 -18.17
CA TRP A 40 4.64 4.04 -17.15
C TRP A 40 5.15 4.30 -15.73
N MET A 41 6.41 3.98 -15.43
CA MET A 41 7.02 4.35 -14.14
C MET A 41 7.10 5.85 -13.94
N GLU A 42 7.55 6.60 -14.93
CA GLU A 42 7.54 8.08 -14.86
C GLU A 42 6.13 8.62 -14.62
N TYR A 43 5.12 8.08 -15.29
CA TYR A 43 3.72 8.49 -15.07
C TYR A 43 3.24 8.17 -13.65
N LEU A 44 3.45 6.96 -13.14
CA LEU A 44 3.02 6.59 -11.78
C LEU A 44 3.66 7.47 -10.70
N TYR A 45 4.90 7.91 -10.91
CA TYR A 45 5.62 8.79 -9.98
C TYR A 45 5.41 10.27 -10.26
N SER A 46 4.71 10.66 -11.32
CA SER A 46 4.28 12.05 -11.56
C SER A 46 3.26 12.50 -10.50
N ASP A 47 2.97 13.81 -10.45
CA ASP A 47 1.94 14.30 -9.53
C ASP A 47 0.56 13.71 -9.85
N GLU A 48 0.24 13.53 -11.13
CA GLU A 48 -1.01 12.90 -11.58
C GLU A 48 -1.12 11.45 -11.12
N GLY A 49 -0.07 10.64 -11.35
CA GLY A 49 -0.04 9.24 -10.93
C GLY A 49 -0.14 9.07 -9.41
N GLN A 50 0.53 9.92 -8.65
CA GLN A 50 0.46 9.89 -7.18
C GLN A 50 -0.91 10.30 -6.65
N LEU A 51 -1.57 11.29 -7.27
CA LEU A 51 -2.95 11.66 -6.94
C LEU A 51 -3.95 10.56 -7.29
N LEU A 52 -3.73 9.80 -8.37
CA LEU A 52 -4.53 8.63 -8.71
C LEU A 52 -4.42 7.54 -7.64
N TRP A 53 -3.22 7.25 -7.14
CA TRP A 53 -3.03 6.34 -6.02
C TRP A 53 -3.75 6.82 -4.76
N LEU A 54 -3.62 8.11 -4.44
CA LEU A 54 -4.29 8.70 -3.28
C LEU A 54 -5.83 8.62 -3.39
N LYS A 55 -6.38 8.85 -4.58
CA LYS A 55 -7.81 8.69 -4.87
C LYS A 55 -8.28 7.24 -4.67
N GLY A 56 -7.38 6.27 -4.86
CA GLY A 56 -7.57 4.86 -4.53
C GLY A 56 -7.31 4.51 -3.06
N TYR A 57 -7.25 5.50 -2.16
CA TYR A 57 -6.99 5.35 -0.72
C TYR A 57 -5.58 4.85 -0.35
N CYS A 58 -4.62 4.89 -1.28
CA CYS A 58 -3.23 4.58 -0.97
C CYS A 58 -2.53 5.77 -0.28
N HIS A 59 -1.46 5.49 0.45
CA HIS A 59 -0.52 6.52 0.90
C HIS A 59 0.68 6.56 -0.08
N PRO A 60 0.67 7.45 -1.10
CA PRO A 60 1.64 7.40 -2.19
C PRO A 60 3.07 7.74 -1.72
N ALA A 61 4.08 7.22 -2.42
CA ALA A 61 5.49 7.36 -2.04
C ALA A 61 5.95 8.82 -1.94
N ARG A 62 5.38 9.72 -2.77
CA ARG A 62 5.67 11.15 -2.76
C ARG A 62 4.74 11.98 -1.88
N PHE A 63 3.86 11.36 -1.08
CA PHE A 63 2.82 12.04 -0.30
C PHE A 63 3.36 13.24 0.49
N ASN A 64 4.39 13.04 1.32
CA ASN A 64 4.94 14.10 2.17
C ASN A 64 5.48 15.29 1.35
N ALA A 65 6.19 15.00 0.26
CA ALA A 65 6.73 16.04 -0.62
C ALA A 65 5.61 16.81 -1.35
N MET A 66 4.55 16.11 -1.77
CA MET A 66 3.39 16.73 -2.43
C MET A 66 2.54 17.54 -1.44
N ALA A 67 2.36 17.06 -0.22
CA ALA A 67 1.67 17.77 0.85
C ALA A 67 2.39 19.09 1.20
N ALA A 68 3.71 19.02 1.40
CA ALA A 68 4.54 20.21 1.66
C ALA A 68 4.52 21.21 0.50
N ALA A 69 4.34 20.72 -0.74
CA ALA A 69 4.21 21.55 -1.94
C ALA A 69 2.78 22.03 -2.23
N GLY A 70 1.79 21.71 -1.37
CA GLY A 70 0.39 22.11 -1.56
C GLY A 70 -0.29 21.47 -2.78
N LYS A 71 0.18 20.29 -3.21
CA LYS A 71 -0.28 19.60 -4.42
C LYS A 71 -1.39 18.57 -4.19
N ILE A 72 -1.76 18.35 -2.93
CA ILE A 72 -2.81 17.38 -2.57
C ILE A 72 -4.11 18.14 -2.33
N PRO A 73 -5.16 17.90 -3.14
CA PRO A 73 -6.47 18.46 -2.90
C PRO A 73 -7.04 18.01 -1.55
N GLN A 74 -7.67 18.93 -0.81
CA GLN A 74 -8.18 18.68 0.54
C GLN A 74 -9.22 17.55 0.55
N GLU A 75 -10.05 17.46 -0.49
CA GLU A 75 -11.08 16.43 -0.61
C GLU A 75 -10.53 15.00 -0.71
N LEU A 76 -9.24 14.84 -1.06
CA LEU A 76 -8.57 13.54 -1.03
C LEU A 76 -8.05 13.22 0.38
N LEU A 77 -7.59 14.24 1.13
CA LEU A 77 -7.14 14.07 2.51
C LEU A 77 -8.31 13.72 3.44
N ASP A 78 -9.45 14.38 3.24
CA ASP A 78 -10.67 14.18 4.05
C ASP A 78 -11.25 12.75 3.93
N LYS A 79 -10.81 12.00 2.91
CA LYS A 79 -11.23 10.62 2.65
C LYS A 79 -10.33 9.56 3.31
N LEU A 80 -9.18 9.96 3.84
CA LEU A 80 -8.26 9.03 4.51
C LEU A 80 -8.65 8.83 5.97
N PRO A 81 -8.25 7.71 6.59
CA PRO A 81 -8.29 7.58 8.04
C PRO A 81 -7.52 8.71 8.73
N PRO A 82 -7.84 9.04 10.00
CA PRO A 82 -7.08 10.02 10.76
C PRO A 82 -5.60 9.64 10.85
N ALA A 83 -4.70 10.61 10.60
CA ALA A 83 -3.26 10.37 10.55
C ALA A 83 -2.69 9.72 11.81
N GLU A 84 -3.23 10.06 12.98
CA GLU A 84 -2.85 9.46 14.26
C GLU A 84 -2.97 7.93 14.26
N SER A 85 -3.96 7.38 13.54
CA SER A 85 -4.24 5.95 13.48
C SER A 85 -3.09 5.15 12.89
N TYR A 86 -2.32 5.73 11.97
CA TYR A 86 -1.21 5.07 11.29
C TYR A 86 0.14 5.76 11.54
N ALA A 87 0.20 6.78 12.40
CA ALA A 87 1.44 7.46 12.75
C ALA A 87 2.47 6.54 13.43
N LYS A 88 2.00 5.47 14.09
CA LYS A 88 2.84 4.44 14.75
C LYS A 88 3.03 3.18 13.90
N ALA A 89 2.70 3.23 12.61
CA ALA A 89 2.84 2.08 11.75
C ALA A 89 4.29 1.60 11.75
N TYR A 90 4.48 0.32 12.05
CA TYR A 90 5.78 -0.33 12.04
C TYR A 90 6.12 -0.76 10.63
N PHE A 91 7.28 -0.32 10.13
CA PHE A 91 7.86 -0.81 8.89
C PHE A 91 8.96 -1.80 9.26
N PRO A 92 8.75 -3.11 9.10
CA PRO A 92 9.79 -4.09 9.38
C PRO A 92 11.04 -3.83 8.55
N THR A 93 12.19 -4.05 9.16
CA THR A 93 13.47 -4.12 8.48
C THR A 93 13.50 -5.28 7.49
N LEU A 94 14.39 -5.24 6.50
CA LEU A 94 14.54 -6.34 5.55
C LEU A 94 14.90 -7.65 6.25
N GLU A 95 15.75 -7.60 7.28
CA GLU A 95 16.12 -8.76 8.08
C GLU A 95 14.91 -9.39 8.78
N GLU A 96 14.02 -8.57 9.35
CA GLU A 96 12.77 -9.07 9.94
C GLU A 96 11.81 -9.63 8.90
N VAL A 97 11.68 -8.98 7.73
CA VAL A 97 10.85 -9.51 6.62
C VAL A 97 11.35 -10.88 6.20
N ASP A 98 12.66 -11.06 6.03
CA ASP A 98 13.26 -12.32 5.62
C ASP A 98 13.08 -13.41 6.68
N ALA A 99 13.30 -13.09 7.96
CA ALA A 99 13.07 -14.02 9.07
C ALA A 99 11.59 -14.43 9.17
N ASN A 100 10.67 -13.46 9.07
CA ASN A 100 9.23 -13.70 9.11
C ASN A 100 8.78 -14.56 7.93
N LYS A 101 9.32 -14.34 6.73
CA LYS A 101 9.01 -15.14 5.54
C LYS A 101 9.37 -16.60 5.74
N ILE A 102 10.54 -16.90 6.31
CA ILE A 102 10.96 -18.28 6.59
C ILE A 102 9.99 -18.93 7.57
N ALA A 103 9.67 -18.25 8.67
CA ALA A 103 8.75 -18.76 9.69
C ALA A 103 7.34 -19.03 9.13
N VAL A 104 6.79 -18.07 8.37
CA VAL A 104 5.45 -18.19 7.78
C VAL A 104 5.44 -19.31 6.75
N THR A 105 6.33 -19.30 5.76
CA THR A 105 6.29 -20.30 4.68
C THR A 105 6.55 -21.73 5.17
N GLY A 106 7.41 -21.91 6.18
CA GLY A 106 7.67 -23.24 6.75
C GLY A 106 6.62 -23.74 7.74
N GLY A 107 5.89 -22.83 8.40
CA GLY A 107 4.96 -23.18 9.48
C GLY A 107 3.48 -23.04 9.15
N TRP A 108 3.13 -22.33 8.07
CA TRP A 108 1.74 -21.91 7.80
C TRP A 108 0.77 -23.09 7.78
N ASP A 109 1.08 -24.12 7.00
CA ASP A 109 0.17 -25.28 6.82
C ASP A 109 -0.06 -26.01 8.15
N SER A 110 0.97 -26.14 8.98
CA SER A 110 0.86 -26.78 10.30
C SER A 110 0.06 -25.95 11.31
N VAL A 111 0.15 -24.61 11.24
CA VAL A 111 -0.46 -23.72 12.23
C VAL A 111 -1.91 -23.39 11.87
N VAL A 112 -2.16 -23.09 10.59
CA VAL A 112 -3.48 -22.66 10.11
C VAL A 112 -4.35 -23.87 9.76
N GLY A 113 -3.75 -24.98 9.32
CA GLY A 113 -4.48 -26.22 9.06
C GLY A 113 -5.59 -26.06 8.03
N ALA A 114 -5.37 -25.25 6.98
CA ALA A 114 -6.34 -25.09 5.92
C ALA A 114 -6.45 -26.39 5.10
N ASN A 115 -7.40 -27.26 5.47
CA ASN A 115 -7.89 -28.31 4.60
C ASN A 115 -8.57 -27.64 3.41
N VAL A 116 -7.82 -27.34 2.36
CA VAL A 116 -8.38 -26.96 1.07
C VAL A 116 -8.82 -28.26 0.39
N GLN A 117 -10.09 -28.63 0.60
CA GLN A 117 -10.76 -29.65 -0.21
C GLN A 117 -11.23 -29.06 -1.55
#